data_AF-A0A963J464-F1
#
_entry.id   AF-A0A963J464-F1
#
_cell.length_a   1.000
_cell.length_b   1.000
_cell.length_c   1.000
_cell.angle_alpha   90.00
_cell.angle_beta   90.00
_cell.angle_gamma   90.00
#
_symmetry.space_group_name_H-M   'P 1'
#
loop_
_entity.id
_entity.type
_entity.pdbx_description
1 polymer ?
#
loop_
_entity_poly.entity_id
_entity_poly.type
_entity_poly.pdbx_seq_one_letter_code
_entity_poly.pdbx_strand_id
1 'polypeptide(L)' 'ELLPHLMDFWRLVCADLEPRQRAGRLKQWLNLMRRRFPEAERAYQQVRTMTDQAAITLWLQALPTADCPAPVAPAA' A
#
# COMPACT_ATOMS: atom_id res chain seq x y z
N GLU A 1 -4.22 10.51 -9.21
CA GLU A 1 -2.99 9.75 -8.89
C GLU A 1 -3.33 8.70 -7.83
N LEU A 2 -2.78 7.49 -7.90
CA LEU A 2 -3.22 6.37 -7.05
C LEU A 2 -2.35 6.15 -5.81
N LEU A 3 -1.04 6.32 -5.99
CA LEU A 3 -0.02 5.96 -5.01
C LEU A 3 -0.19 6.62 -3.63
N PRO A 4 -0.49 7.94 -3.48
CA PRO A 4 -0.66 8.54 -2.16
C PRO A 4 -1.85 7.93 -1.39
N HIS A 5 -2.95 7.61 -2.07
CA HIS A 5 -4.13 7.00 -1.45
C HIS A 5 -3.94 5.52 -1.07
N LEU A 6 -2.93 4.85 -1.63
CA LEU A 6 -2.62 3.45 -1.33
C LEU A 6 -2.18 3.28 0.13
N MET A 7 -1.39 4.21 0.66
CA MET A 7 -0.94 4.20 2.05
C MET A 7 -2.09 4.43 3.03
N ASP A 8 -2.99 5.37 2.73
CA ASP A 8 -4.19 5.61 3.53
C ASP A 8 -5.09 4.38 3.58
N PHE A 9 -5.33 3.76 2.43
CA PHE A 9 -6.10 2.51 2.35
C PHE A 9 -5.44 1.39 3.16
N TRP A 10 -4.11 1.26 3.10
CA TRP A 10 -3.39 0.26 3.86
C TRP A 10 -3.46 0.47 5.38
N ARG A 11 -3.43 1.73 5.84
CA ARG A 11 -3.62 2.06 7.26
C ARG A 11 -5.00 1.65 7.75
N LEU A 12 -6.05 1.92 6.97
CA LEU A 12 -7.42 1.48 7.28
C LEU A 12 -7.52 -0.04 7.31
N VAL A 13 -6.94 -0.73 6.33
CA VAL A 13 -6.90 -2.20 6.28
C VAL A 13 -6.17 -2.78 7.50
N CYS A 14 -5.07 -2.16 7.93
CA CYS A 14 -4.36 -2.59 9.13
C CYS A 14 -5.16 -2.35 10.42
N ALA A 15 -5.97 -1.30 10.48
CA ALA A 15 -6.81 -1.00 11.64
C ALA A 15 -8.01 -1.95 11.75
N ASP A 16 -8.64 -2.30 10.62
CA ASP A 16 -9.92 -2.99 10.59
C ASP A 16 -9.80 -4.52 10.42
N LEU A 17 -8.72 -5.01 9.78
CA LEU A 17 -8.57 -6.43 9.45
C LEU A 17 -7.45 -7.13 10.23
N GLU A 18 -7.64 -8.43 10.45
CA GLU A 18 -6.59 -9.31 10.96
C GLU A 18 -5.39 -9.40 9.99
N PRO A 19 -4.15 -9.55 10.51
CA PRO A 19 -2.91 -9.65 9.73
C PRO A 19 -2.99 -10.51 8.46
N ARG A 20 -3.60 -11.70 8.60
CA ARG A 20 -3.77 -12.69 7.53
C ARG A 20 -4.71 -12.25 6.39
N GLN A 21 -5.64 -11.35 6.67
CA GLN A 21 -6.65 -10.88 5.71
C GLN A 21 -6.20 -9.61 4.95
N ARG A 22 -5.26 -8.85 5.52
CA ARG A 22 -4.77 -7.56 4.98
C ARG A 22 -4.20 -7.69 3.58
N ALA A 23 -3.29 -8.63 3.39
CA ALA A 23 -2.63 -8.86 2.09
C ALA A 23 -3.64 -9.22 0.99
N GLY A 24 -4.64 -10.04 1.31
CA GLY A 24 -5.71 -10.40 0.38
C GLY A 24 -6.56 -9.19 -0.02
N ARG A 25 -6.92 -8.35 0.96
CA ARG A 25 -7.74 -7.16 0.72
C ARG A 25 -7.03 -6.13 -0.15
N LEU A 26 -5.74 -5.89 0.08
CA LEU A 26 -4.93 -4.99 -0.75
C LEU A 26 -4.80 -5.52 -2.18
N LYS A 27 -4.52 -6.82 -2.35
CA LYS A 27 -4.46 -7.45 -3.68
C LYS A 27 -5.79 -7.32 -4.42
N GLN A 28 -6.91 -7.53 -3.74
CA GLN A 28 -8.24 -7.38 -4.32
C GLN A 28 -8.51 -5.95 -4.78
N TRP A 29 -8.15 -4.96 -3.96
CA TRP A 29 -8.32 -3.55 -4.31
C TRP A 29 -7.45 -3.15 -5.50
N LEU A 30 -6.16 -3.53 -5.52
CA LEU A 30 -5.26 -3.29 -6.64
C LEU A 30 -5.73 -3.97 -7.94
N ASN A 31 -6.27 -5.20 -7.84
CA ASN A 31 -6.83 -5.92 -8.99
C ASN A 31 -8.07 -5.24 -9.58
N LEU A 32 -8.84 -4.48 -8.79
CA LEU A 32 -9.92 -3.65 -9.31
C LEU A 32 -9.38 -2.37 -9.96
N MET A 33 -8.39 -1.74 -9.33
CA MET A 33 -7.85 -0.45 -9.77
C MET A 33 -7.01 -0.55 -11.05
N ARG A 34 -6.36 -1.70 -11.32
CA ARG A 34 -5.59 -1.92 -12.57
C ARG A 34 -6.39 -1.78 -13.86
N ARG A 35 -7.73 -1.86 -13.79
CA ARG A 35 -8.61 -1.63 -14.94
C ARG A 35 -8.61 -0.17 -15.40
N ARG A 36 -8.24 0.75 -14.51
CA ARG A 36 -8.38 2.19 -14.70
C ARG A 36 -7.07 2.96 -14.50
N PHE A 37 -6.12 2.39 -13.76
CA PHE A 37 -4.82 2.99 -13.46
C PHE A 37 -3.68 2.01 -13.77
N PRO A 38 -2.82 2.28 -14.76
CA PRO A 38 -1.66 1.43 -15.05
C PRO A 38 -0.68 1.33 -13.87
N GLU A 39 -0.63 2.34 -13.00
CA GLU A 39 0.17 2.34 -11.77
C GLU A 39 -0.28 1.25 -10.80
N ALA A 40 -1.58 0.95 -10.76
CA ALA A 40 -2.12 -0.14 -9.93
C ALA A 40 -1.65 -1.51 -10.42
N GLU A 41 -1.52 -1.72 -11.73
CA GLU A 41 -0.99 -2.98 -12.28
C GLU A 41 0.47 -3.16 -11.84
N ARG A 42 1.29 -2.10 -11.92
CA ARG A 42 2.70 -2.16 -11.47
C ARG A 42 2.80 -2.46 -9.97
N ALA A 43 1.97 -1.79 -9.16
CA ALA A 43 1.84 -2.06 -7.73
C ALA A 43 1.39 -3.50 -7.44
N TYR A 44 0.37 -3.98 -8.16
CA TYR A 44 -0.15 -5.34 -8.03
C TYR A 44 0.93 -6.39 -8.34
N GLN A 45 1.69 -6.19 -9.42
CA GLN A 45 2.75 -7.10 -9.83
C GLN A 45 3.87 -7.22 -8.79
N GLN A 46 4.14 -6.17 -8.02
CA GLN A 46 5.13 -6.22 -6.93
C GLN A 46 4.57 -6.88 -5.67
N VAL A 47 3.34 -6.54 -5.28
CA VAL A 47 2.75 -7.08 -4.05
C VAL A 47 2.22 -8.51 -4.21
N ARG A 48 2.01 -9.01 -5.44
CA ARG A 48 1.44 -10.36 -5.65
C ARG A 48 2.27 -11.46 -4.99
N THR A 49 3.60 -11.32 -4.96
CA THR A 49 4.54 -12.25 -4.34
C THR A 49 4.71 -12.01 -2.83
N MET A 50 4.22 -10.88 -2.32
CA MET A 50 4.25 -10.55 -0.90
C MET A 50 3.02 -11.11 -0.19
N THR A 51 3.25 -11.85 0.89
CA THR A 51 2.21 -12.37 1.80
C THR A 51 2.34 -11.79 3.20
N ASP A 52 3.54 -11.33 3.55
CA ASP A 52 3.84 -10.74 4.84
C ASP A 52 3.41 -9.26 4.91
N GLN A 53 2.64 -8.90 5.94
CA GLN A 53 2.15 -7.53 6.11
C GLN A 53 3.26 -6.50 6.34
N ALA A 54 4.36 -6.87 7.00
CA ALA A 54 5.47 -5.98 7.29
C ALA A 54 6.23 -5.69 5.99
N ALA A 55 6.42 -6.71 5.15
CA ALA A 55 6.99 -6.53 3.81
C ALA A 55 6.13 -5.59 2.95
N ILE A 56 4.81 -5.74 2.97
CA ILE A 56 3.88 -4.85 2.25
C ILE A 56 3.95 -3.43 2.80
N THR A 57 3.98 -3.26 4.13
CA THR A 57 4.06 -1.94 4.77
C THR A 57 5.35 -1.22 4.39
N LEU A 58 6.47 -1.92 4.45
CA LEU A 58 7.79 -1.37 4.10
C LEU A 58 7.89 -1.02 2.61
N TRP A 59 7.32 -1.86 1.76
CA TRP A 59 7.20 -1.57 0.33
C TRP A 59 6.35 -0.32 0.07
N LEU A 60 5.19 -0.19 0.72
CA LEU A 60 4.33 0.99 0.59
C LEU A 60 5.05 2.27 1.05
N GLN A 61 5.85 2.19 2.11
CA GLN A 61 6.65 3.34 2.62
C GLN A 61 7.76 3.74 1.65
N ALA A 62 8.29 2.78 0.89
CA ALA A 62 9.32 3.02 -0.12
C ALA A 62 8.75 3.50 -1.46
N LEU A 63 7.42 3.44 -1.66
CA LEU A 63 6.82 4.02 -2.86
C LEU A 63 6.97 5.54 -2.82
N PRO A 64 7.36 6.17 -3.93
CA PRO A 64 7.38 7.62 -4.01
C PRO A 64 5.93 8.13 -3.93
N THR A 65 5.51 8.51 -2.73
CA THR A 65 4.33 9.35 -2.56
C THR A 65 4.74 10.71 -3.12
N ALA A 66 4.16 11.08 -4.26
CA ALA A 66 4.53 12.29 -4.99
C ALA A 66 4.21 13.62 -4.26
N ASP A 67 4.02 13.59 -2.94
CA ASP A 67 3.70 14.77 -2.14
C ASP A 67 4.60 14.88 -0.90
N CYS A 68 5.43 15.93 -0.93
CA CYS A 68 6.10 16.65 0.14
C CYS A 68 6.79 15.87 1.29
N PRO A 69 8.10 16.10 1.56
CA PRO A 69 8.75 15.53 2.74
C PRO A 69 8.16 16.16 4.01
N ALA A 70 7.23 15.46 4.68
CA ALA A 70 6.92 15.76 6.07
C ALA A 70 8.20 15.48 6.88
N PRO A 71 8.76 16.49 7.60
CA PRO A 71 9.97 16.27 8.38
C PRO A 71 9.66 15.25 9.47
N VAL A 72 10.47 14.19 9.49
CA VAL A 72 10.53 13.24 10.59
C VAL A 72 10.87 14.03 11.86
N ALA A 73 9.87 14.27 12.70
CA ALA A 73 10.14 14.77 14.05
C ALA A 73 10.84 13.64 14.81
N PRO A 74 12.06 13.83 15.33
CA PRO A 74 12.66 12.88 16.24
C PRO A 74 11.85 12.93 17.54
N ALA A 75 11.27 11.81 17.94
CA ALA A 75 10.79 11.63 19.29
C ALA A 75 11.98 11.68 20.27
N ALA A 76 11.73 12.34 21.39
CA ALA A 76 12.68 12.79 22.42
C ALA A 76 13.52 11.68 23.09
#